data_AF-A0A7S2HV36-F1
#
_entry.id   AF-A0A7S2HV36-F1
#
_cell.length_a   1.000
_cell.length_b   1.000
_cell.length_c   1.000
_cell.angle_alpha   90.00
_cell.angle_beta   90.00
_cell.angle_gamma   90.00
#
_symmetry.space_group_name_H-M   'P 1'
#
loop_
_entity.id
_entity.type
_entity.pdbx_description
1 polymer ?
#
loop_
_entity_poly.entity_id
_entity_poly.type
_entity_poly.pdbx_seq_one_letter_code
_entity_poly.pdbx_strand_id
1 'polypeptide(L)'
;PPRFNPVQFSVPGKPPPPKTFMTAWEAMDLSHLYMFPLWEEAVFALLEEAYGELSSIFSQYAKSGTAGSATMSALLTMQQTEFTTFALDCSIPTDSFTTMRMNNIFIRADQVDDTLKAVKVKTMGIK
;
A
#
# COMPACT_ATOMS: atom_id res chain seq x y z
N PRO A 1 7.09 -18.71 -8.68
CA PRO A 1 5.93 -19.06 -7.82
C PRO A 1 4.64 -18.54 -8.46
N PRO A 2 3.52 -19.28 -8.39
CA PRO A 2 2.20 -18.73 -8.69
C PRO A 2 1.94 -17.49 -7.83
N ARG A 3 1.17 -16.52 -8.36
CA ARG A 3 0.70 -15.39 -7.55
C ARG A 3 -0.21 -15.91 -6.44
N PHE A 4 -0.07 -15.35 -5.24
CA PHE A 4 -0.99 -15.62 -4.15
C PHE A 4 -2.39 -15.08 -4.50
N ASN A 5 -3.43 -15.85 -4.18
CA ASN A 5 -4.82 -15.44 -4.41
C ASN A 5 -5.45 -14.96 -3.09
N PRO A 6 -5.56 -13.65 -2.86
CA PRO A 6 -6.07 -13.11 -1.60
C PRO A 6 -7.55 -13.44 -1.36
N VAL A 7 -8.33 -13.77 -2.40
CA VAL A 7 -9.74 -14.17 -2.27
C VAL A 7 -9.88 -15.55 -1.61
N GLN A 8 -8.85 -16.39 -1.71
CA GLN A 8 -8.81 -17.72 -1.10
C GLN A 8 -8.22 -17.69 0.32
N PHE A 9 -7.75 -16.54 0.80
CA PHE A 9 -7.18 -16.42 2.13
C PHE A 9 -8.25 -16.66 3.20
N SER A 10 -7.96 -17.60 4.11
CA SER A 10 -8.80 -17.88 5.26
C SER A 10 -7.93 -18.44 6.38
N VAL A 11 -8.13 -17.90 7.59
CA VAL A 11 -7.51 -18.41 8.81
C VAL A 11 -8.62 -19.04 9.66
N PRO A 12 -8.50 -20.32 10.07
CA PRO A 12 -9.50 -20.96 10.90
C PRO A 12 -9.81 -20.16 12.17
N GLY A 13 -11.09 -19.85 12.38
CA GLY A 13 -11.54 -19.08 13.55
C GLY A 13 -11.36 -17.55 13.44
N LYS A 14 -10.80 -17.04 12.33
CA LYS A 14 -10.72 -15.60 12.05
C LYS A 14 -11.82 -15.21 11.04
N PRO A 15 -12.46 -14.04 11.18
CA PRO A 15 -13.30 -13.51 10.11
C PRO A 15 -12.49 -13.32 8.82
N PRO A 16 -13.15 -13.31 7.64
CA PRO A 16 -12.50 -12.95 6.40
C PRO A 16 -11.88 -11.54 6.47
N PRO A 17 -10.85 -11.26 5.65
CA PRO A 17 -10.24 -9.94 5.60
C PRO A 17 -11.27 -8.83 5.34
N PRO A 18 -11.17 -7.67 6.02
CA PRO A 18 -12.07 -6.55 5.79
C PRO A 18 -12.04 -6.07 4.34
N LYS A 19 -13.19 -5.65 3.80
CA LYS A 19 -13.27 -5.12 2.43
C LYS A 19 -12.33 -3.92 2.21
N THR A 20 -12.14 -3.08 3.23
CA THR A 20 -11.23 -1.93 3.17
C THR A 20 -9.77 -2.36 2.99
N PHE A 21 -9.34 -3.41 3.69
CA PHE A 21 -8.02 -4.00 3.50
C PHE A 21 -7.87 -4.58 2.09
N MET A 22 -8.88 -5.32 1.60
CA MET A 22 -8.85 -5.88 0.24
C MET A 22 -8.70 -4.79 -0.82
N THR A 23 -9.43 -3.68 -0.69
CA THR A 23 -9.27 -2.52 -1.60
C THR A 23 -7.89 -1.88 -1.50
N ALA A 24 -7.34 -1.75 -0.28
CA ALA A 24 -5.99 -1.22 -0.09
C ALA A 24 -4.94 -2.15 -0.71
N TRP A 25 -5.06 -3.46 -0.54
CA TRP A 25 -4.16 -4.46 -1.10
C TRP A 25 -4.21 -4.46 -2.64
N GLU A 26 -5.40 -4.41 -3.24
CA GLU A 26 -5.55 -4.34 -4.71
C GLU A 26 -4.90 -3.10 -5.33
N ALA A 27 -4.81 -2.00 -4.57
CA ALA A 27 -4.16 -0.77 -4.99
C ALA A 27 -2.62 -0.79 -4.83
N MET A 28 -2.06 -1.77 -4.11
CA MET A 28 -0.61 -1.87 -3.90
C MET A 28 0.07 -2.60 -5.08
N ASP A 29 1.02 -1.94 -5.73
CA ASP A 29 1.95 -2.63 -6.64
C ASP A 29 3.23 -3.02 -5.88
N LEU A 30 3.36 -4.30 -5.54
CA LEU A 30 4.53 -4.87 -4.88
C LEU A 30 5.47 -5.61 -5.85
N SER A 31 5.15 -5.62 -7.16
CA SER A 31 5.88 -6.42 -8.16
C SER A 31 7.36 -6.02 -8.31
N HIS A 32 7.69 -4.78 -7.93
CA HIS A 32 9.03 -4.23 -7.99
C HIS A 32 9.90 -4.57 -6.76
N LEU A 33 9.34 -5.22 -5.73
CA LEU A 33 10.08 -5.60 -4.54
C LEU A 33 10.89 -6.88 -4.77
N TYR A 34 12.11 -6.90 -4.23
CA TYR A 34 13.01 -8.03 -4.37
C TYR A 34 12.37 -9.32 -3.86
N MET A 35 12.47 -10.39 -4.65
CA MET A 35 11.94 -11.74 -4.35
C MET A 35 10.40 -11.87 -4.36
N PHE A 36 9.66 -10.84 -4.72
CA PHE A 36 8.22 -10.99 -4.99
C PHE A 36 7.99 -11.94 -6.19
N PRO A 37 6.99 -12.86 -6.19
CA PRO A 37 5.93 -13.09 -5.18
C PRO A 37 6.26 -14.19 -4.16
N LEU A 38 7.52 -14.55 -3.94
CA LEU A 38 7.88 -15.69 -3.07
C LEU A 38 7.29 -15.60 -1.66
N TRP A 39 7.16 -14.38 -1.14
CA TRP A 39 6.68 -14.07 0.22
C TRP A 39 5.32 -13.36 0.22
N GLU A 40 4.60 -13.31 -0.92
CA GLU A 40 3.36 -12.53 -1.08
C GLU A 40 2.29 -12.93 -0.05
N GLU A 41 2.07 -14.23 0.18
CA GLU A 41 1.11 -14.74 1.17
C GLU A 41 1.45 -14.31 2.60
N ALA A 42 2.73 -14.41 2.98
CA ALA A 42 3.18 -14.04 4.32
C ALA A 42 3.02 -12.53 4.57
N VAL A 43 3.30 -11.71 3.56
CA VAL A 43 3.08 -10.26 3.64
C VAL A 43 1.60 -9.91 3.69
N PHE A 44 0.75 -10.60 2.92
CA PHE A 44 -0.69 -10.43 3.01
C PHE A 44 -1.21 -10.72 4.42
N ALA A 45 -0.86 -11.86 5.00
CA ALA A 45 -1.29 -12.26 6.33
C ALA A 45 -0.84 -11.25 7.41
N LEU A 46 0.42 -10.81 7.33
CA LEU A 46 0.99 -9.84 8.28
C LEU A 46 0.29 -8.48 8.18
N LEU A 47 0.06 -7.97 6.96
CA LEU A 47 -0.60 -6.69 6.77
C LEU A 47 -2.08 -6.75 7.14
N GLU A 48 -2.77 -7.87 6.88
CA GLU A 48 -4.18 -8.04 7.24
C GLU A 48 -4.36 -8.00 8.77
N GLU A 49 -3.46 -8.67 9.51
CA GLU A 49 -3.44 -8.64 10.97
C GLU A 49 -3.18 -7.24 11.54
N ALA A 50 -2.23 -6.49 10.96
CA ALA A 50 -1.86 -5.16 11.42
C ALA A 50 -2.72 -4.03 10.82
N TYR A 51 -3.64 -4.31 9.90
CA TYR A 51 -4.27 -3.29 9.05
C TYR A 51 -5.01 -2.21 9.85
N GLY A 52 -5.70 -2.58 10.91
CA GLY A 52 -6.44 -1.63 11.75
C GLY A 52 -5.53 -0.59 12.40
N GLU A 53 -4.40 -1.03 12.95
CA GLU A 53 -3.41 -0.16 13.58
C GLU A 53 -2.70 0.72 12.54
N LEU A 54 -2.27 0.12 11.43
CA LEU A 54 -1.63 0.85 10.32
C LEU A 54 -2.55 1.94 9.75
N SER A 55 -3.85 1.63 9.59
CA SER A 55 -4.86 2.60 9.13
C SER A 55 -5.06 3.75 10.11
N SER A 56 -5.01 3.46 11.41
CA SER A 56 -5.11 4.49 12.47
C SER A 56 -3.90 5.41 12.48
N ILE A 57 -2.68 4.85 12.39
CA ILE A 57 -1.42 5.61 12.29
C ILE A 57 -1.46 6.50 11.05
N PHE A 58 -1.78 5.93 9.89
CA PHE A 58 -1.91 6.70 8.65
C PHE A 58 -2.89 7.86 8.81
N SER A 59 -4.07 7.60 9.38
CA SER A 59 -5.11 8.62 9.59
C SER A 59 -4.64 9.75 10.52
N GLN A 60 -3.80 9.46 11.50
CA GLN A 60 -3.27 10.48 12.41
C GLN A 60 -2.36 11.47 11.68
N TYR A 61 -1.42 10.97 10.87
CA TYR A 61 -0.49 11.81 10.13
C TYR A 61 -1.16 12.48 8.91
N ALA A 62 -2.14 11.83 8.27
CA ALA A 62 -2.89 12.43 7.16
C ALA A 62 -3.71 13.68 7.57
N LYS A 63 -4.30 13.67 8.77
CA LYS A 63 -5.04 14.83 9.33
C LYS A 63 -4.15 16.04 9.57
N SER A 64 -2.91 15.83 10.01
CA SER A 64 -1.94 16.90 10.26
C SER A 64 -1.65 17.70 8.99
N GLY A 65 -1.62 17.02 7.84
CA GLY A 65 -1.35 17.65 6.54
C GLY A 65 -2.52 18.40 5.92
N THR A 66 -3.73 18.32 6.48
CA THR A 66 -4.95 18.87 5.86
C THR A 66 -5.77 19.73 6.81
N ALA A 67 -5.13 20.31 7.81
CA ALA A 67 -5.73 21.29 8.72
C ALA A 67 -6.47 22.38 7.92
N GLY A 68 -7.82 22.36 7.97
CA GLY A 68 -8.69 23.28 7.25
C GLY A 68 -9.31 22.76 5.94
N SER A 69 -9.09 21.49 5.56
CA SER A 69 -9.67 20.93 4.34
C SER A 69 -11.16 20.60 4.48
N ALA A 70 -11.93 20.94 3.45
CA ALA A 70 -13.39 20.78 3.41
C ALA A 70 -13.87 19.42 2.87
N THR A 71 -12.97 18.55 2.38
CA THR A 71 -13.32 17.27 1.75
C THR A 71 -12.70 16.07 2.45
N MET A 72 -13.47 14.97 2.52
CA MET A 72 -13.01 13.72 3.14
C MET A 72 -11.82 13.09 2.40
N SER A 73 -11.72 13.28 1.08
CA SER A 73 -10.60 12.78 0.28
C SER A 73 -9.28 13.44 0.68
N ALA A 74 -9.29 14.74 0.92
CA ALA A 74 -8.10 15.45 1.37
C ALA A 74 -7.69 15.03 2.78
N LEU A 75 -8.63 14.78 3.70
CA LEU A 75 -8.32 14.25 5.04
C LEU A 75 -7.62 12.88 5.01
N LEU A 76 -7.72 12.15 3.91
CA LEU A 76 -7.08 10.85 3.68
C LEU A 76 -5.83 10.96 2.79
N THR A 77 -5.37 12.17 2.47
CA THR A 77 -4.12 12.43 1.76
C THR A 77 -3.04 12.84 2.76
N MET A 78 -1.96 12.06 2.83
CA MET A 78 -0.79 12.39 3.65
C MET A 78 0.18 13.27 2.85
N GLN A 79 0.60 14.40 3.40
CA GLN A 79 1.64 15.22 2.77
C GLN A 79 3.03 14.63 3.05
N GLN A 80 4.01 14.90 2.17
CA GLN A 80 5.39 14.41 2.33
C GLN A 80 6.04 14.85 3.66
N THR A 81 5.71 16.04 4.17
CA THR A 81 6.19 16.52 5.47
C THR A 81 5.67 15.66 6.64
N GLU A 82 4.41 15.26 6.58
CA GLU A 82 3.79 14.38 7.59
C GLU A 82 4.35 12.97 7.50
N PHE A 83 4.57 12.46 6.29
CA PHE A 83 5.23 11.18 6.08
C PHE A 83 6.67 11.17 6.64
N THR A 84 7.41 12.27 6.45
CA THR A 84 8.76 12.41 7.01
C THR A 84 8.71 12.41 8.55
N THR A 85 7.74 13.10 9.14
CA THR A 85 7.56 13.13 10.60
C THR A 85 7.24 11.73 11.14
N PHE A 86 6.28 11.03 10.52
CA PHE A 86 5.98 9.63 10.81
C PHE A 86 7.23 8.75 10.76
N ALA A 87 8.02 8.85 9.69
CA ALA A 87 9.19 8.02 9.54
C ALA A 87 10.26 8.30 10.61
N LEU A 88 10.42 9.56 11.02
CA LEU A 88 11.33 9.92 12.11
C LEU A 88 10.82 9.42 13.47
N ASP A 89 9.53 9.59 13.76
CA ASP A 89 8.90 9.12 15.01
C ASP A 89 9.01 7.60 15.15
N CYS A 90 8.92 6.87 14.05
CA CYS A 90 9.09 5.41 14.01
C CYS A 90 10.55 4.95 13.80
N SER A 91 11.52 5.88 13.70
CA SER A 91 12.93 5.56 13.43
C SER A 91 13.14 4.67 12.21
N ILE A 92 12.34 4.87 11.15
CA ILE A 92 12.41 4.10 9.90
C ILE A 92 13.71 4.36 9.13
N PRO A 93 14.18 5.62 9.00
CA PRO A 93 15.43 5.90 8.30
C PRO A 93 16.62 5.33 9.06
N THR A 94 17.48 4.61 8.34
CA THR A 94 18.76 4.10 8.86
C THR A 94 19.87 4.43 7.87
N ASP A 95 21.12 4.17 8.23
CA ASP A 95 22.26 4.36 7.33
C ASP A 95 22.13 3.52 6.03
N SER A 96 21.50 2.34 6.11
CA SER A 96 21.25 1.46 4.95
C SER A 96 19.89 1.72 4.27
N PHE A 97 18.97 2.37 4.98
CA PHE A 97 17.65 2.78 4.48
C PHE A 97 17.49 4.29 4.63
N THR A 98 18.18 5.03 3.77
CA THR A 98 18.31 6.49 3.90
C THR A 98 16.98 7.23 3.70
N THR A 99 16.87 8.43 4.27
CA THR A 99 15.74 9.34 4.04
C THR A 99 15.51 9.62 2.54
N MET A 100 16.58 9.65 1.74
CA MET A 100 16.48 9.77 0.28
C MET A 100 15.75 8.58 -0.36
N ARG A 101 16.12 7.36 0.04
CA ARG A 101 15.44 6.14 -0.45
C ARG A 101 13.97 6.13 -0.05
N MET A 102 13.69 6.51 1.19
CA MET A 102 12.34 6.63 1.74
C MET A 102 11.48 7.64 0.95
N ASN A 103 12.00 8.86 0.69
CA ASN A 103 11.31 9.88 -0.10
C ASN A 103 11.01 9.42 -1.53
N ASN A 104 11.94 8.71 -2.17
CA ASN A 104 11.73 8.15 -3.50
C ASN A 104 10.61 7.11 -3.54
N ILE A 105 10.46 6.30 -2.47
CA ILE A 105 9.35 5.35 -2.36
C ILE A 105 8.02 6.10 -2.21
N PHE A 106 7.97 7.14 -1.37
CA PHE A 106 6.77 7.97 -1.22
C PHE A 106 6.34 8.61 -2.55
N ILE A 107 7.28 9.23 -3.27
CA ILE A 107 6.98 9.86 -4.57
C ILE A 107 6.47 8.82 -5.58
N ARG A 108 7.06 7.62 -5.62
CA ARG A 108 6.58 6.55 -6.52
C ARG A 108 5.20 6.02 -6.13
N ALA A 109 4.91 5.93 -4.84
CA ALA A 109 3.61 5.49 -4.36
C ALA A 109 2.51 6.54 -4.63
N ASP A 110 2.85 7.83 -4.57
CA ASP A 110 1.95 8.95 -4.86
C ASP A 110 1.77 9.19 -6.37
N GLN A 111 2.70 8.70 -7.20
CA GLN A 111 2.55 8.69 -8.64
C GLN A 111 1.45 7.73 -9.07
N VAL A 112 0.26 8.27 -9.33
CA VAL A 112 -0.74 7.60 -10.16
C VAL A 112 -0.19 7.55 -11.59
N ASP A 113 0.31 6.40 -12.02
CA ASP A 113 0.73 6.23 -13.41
C ASP A 113 -0.50 6.07 -14.33
N ASP A 114 -1.06 7.21 -14.75
CA ASP A 114 -2.15 7.28 -15.74
C ASP A 114 -1.73 6.82 -17.15
N THR A 115 -0.45 6.48 -17.37
CA THR A 115 0.08 6.00 -18.66
C THR A 115 -0.02 4.47 -18.81
N LEU A 116 -0.24 3.73 -17.73
CA LEU A 116 -0.54 2.29 -17.75
C LEU A 116 -2.00 2.01 -18.16
N LYS A 117 -2.41 2.48 -19.35
CA LYS A 117 -3.61 1.94 -19.97
C LYS A 117 -3.34 0.49 -20.34
N ALA A 118 -4.02 -0.44 -19.68
CA ALA A 118 -4.01 -1.86 -20.03
C ALA A 118 -4.22 -2.01 -21.54
N VAL A 119 -3.17 -2.42 -22.25
CA VAL A 119 -3.29 -2.81 -23.66
C VAL A 119 -4.18 -4.04 -23.66
N LYS A 120 -5.45 -3.87 -24.05
CA LYS A 120 -6.34 -4.99 -24.33
C LYS A 120 -5.73 -5.77 -25.49
N VAL A 121 -4.93 -6.79 -25.18
CA VAL A 121 -4.53 -7.79 -26.17
C VAL A 121 -5.82 -8.51 -26.56
N LYS A 122 -6.38 -8.12 -27.71
CA LYS A 122 -7.46 -8.86 -28.36
C LYS A 122 -6.87 -10.22 -28.71
N THR A 123 -7.26 -11.26 -27.98
CA THR A 123 -7.01 -12.64 -28.42
C THR A 123 -7.73 -12.80 -29.76
N MET A 124 -6.97 -12.72 -30.84
CA MET A 124 -7.47 -13.01 -32.18
C MET A 124 -7.79 -14.50 -32.18
N GLY A 125 -9.08 -14.81 -32.14
CA GLY A 125 -9.57 -16.18 -32.25
C GLY A 125 -9.06 -16.80 -33.54
N ILE A 126 -8.15 -17.76 -33.41
CA ILE A 126 -7.89 -18.74 -34.45
C ILE A 126 -9.00 -19.79 -34.27
N LYS A 127 -9.96 -19.77 -35.21
CA LYS A 127 -10.89 -20.87 -35.42
C LYS A 127 -10.16 -22.03 -36.09
#